data_AF-Z9JIC5-F1
#
_entry.id   AF-Z9JIC5-F1
#
_cell.length_a   1.000
_cell.length_b   1.000
_cell.length_c   1.000
_cell.angle_alpha   90.00
_cell.angle_beta   90.00
_cell.angle_gamma   90.00
#
_symmetry.space_group_name_H-M   'P 1'
#
loop_
_entity.id
_entity.type
_entity.pdbx_description
1 polymer ?
#
loop_
_entity_poly.entity_id
_entity_poly.type
_entity_poly.pdbx_seq_one_letter_code
_entity_poly.pdbx_strand_id
1 'polypeptide(L)'
;LRPGWPLHRYLEELQTQVPRCHQGPRVLAFGANVNGEVPLPFRADSTLNGGRLRVLPFLLSGVPEQVDAVAEVLEEVLLTQGMVQANTALLAQAVFSAQIEHARYMTVHDLVAMMSIQYDNQGLGILWPLLEAALLAPRTEEWLDAPPQPLLRYISGEVRMALFDLVSWCAYYQQDCSECERLSVLYQQFLARQRQFCAVLDAHGVIVSYVRVGPGQDARLALVA
;
A
#
# COMPACT_ATOMS: atom_id res chain seq x y z
N LEU A 1 -3.27 -1.20 0.78
CA LEU A 1 -3.34 -0.67 -0.61
C LEU A 1 -2.41 -1.54 -1.45
N ARG A 2 -2.82 -2.04 -2.61
CA ARG A 2 -1.93 -2.90 -3.44
C ARG A 2 -1.75 -2.28 -4.83
N PRO A 3 -0.54 -2.32 -5.41
CA PRO A 3 -0.29 -1.90 -6.79
C PRO A 3 -1.29 -2.47 -7.78
N GLY A 4 -1.69 -1.67 -8.77
CA GLY A 4 -2.64 -2.08 -9.81
C GLY A 4 -4.10 -2.15 -9.37
N TRP A 5 -4.43 -1.76 -8.14
CA TRP A 5 -5.81 -1.60 -7.64
C TRP A 5 -6.71 -2.82 -7.89
N PRO A 6 -6.32 -4.03 -7.45
CA PRO A 6 -6.94 -5.28 -7.88
C PRO A 6 -8.45 -5.35 -7.61
N LEU A 7 -8.94 -4.78 -6.50
CA LEU A 7 -10.37 -4.74 -6.20
C LEU A 7 -11.16 -3.86 -7.18
N HIS A 8 -10.60 -2.72 -7.60
CA HIS A 8 -11.24 -1.81 -8.55
C HIS A 8 -11.24 -2.41 -9.97
N ARG A 9 -10.13 -3.02 -10.38
CA ARG A 9 -10.06 -3.78 -11.65
C ARG A 9 -11.09 -4.91 -11.69
N TYR A 10 -11.25 -5.64 -10.59
CA TYR A 10 -12.23 -6.71 -10.54
C TYR A 10 -13.68 -6.18 -10.55
N LEU A 11 -13.96 -5.03 -9.93
CA LEU A 11 -15.27 -4.36 -10.07
C LEU A 11 -15.55 -3.96 -11.52
N GLU A 12 -14.55 -3.45 -12.23
CA GLU A 12 -14.63 -3.10 -13.65
C GLU A 12 -14.93 -4.37 -14.50
N GLU A 13 -14.19 -5.46 -14.28
CA GLU A 13 -14.41 -6.74 -14.94
C GLU A 13 -15.84 -7.26 -14.72
N LEU A 14 -16.33 -7.26 -13.47
CA LEU A 14 -17.68 -7.70 -13.16
C LEU A 14 -18.75 -6.83 -13.82
N GLN A 15 -18.54 -5.51 -13.87
CA GLN A 15 -19.48 -4.61 -14.54
C GLN A 15 -19.65 -4.98 -16.03
N THR A 16 -18.57 -5.34 -16.72
CA THR A 16 -18.64 -5.71 -18.15
C THR A 16 -19.46 -6.97 -18.40
N GLN A 17 -19.55 -7.86 -17.42
CA GLN A 17 -20.26 -9.14 -17.50
C GLN A 17 -21.77 -9.01 -17.20
N VAL A 18 -22.21 -7.92 -16.55
CA VAL A 18 -23.62 -7.72 -16.21
C VAL A 18 -24.42 -7.35 -17.47
N PRO A 19 -25.47 -8.13 -17.85
CA PRO A 19 -26.29 -7.86 -19.02
C PRO A 19 -26.77 -6.42 -19.09
N ARG A 20 -26.68 -5.82 -20.28
CA ARG A 20 -27.18 -4.46 -20.54
C ARG A 20 -28.68 -4.49 -20.85
N CYS A 21 -29.48 -5.00 -19.91
CA CYS A 21 -30.91 -4.76 -19.95
C CYS A 21 -31.17 -3.36 -19.38
N HIS A 22 -31.61 -2.44 -20.26
CA HIS A 22 -31.94 -1.03 -20.01
C HIS A 22 -30.77 -0.02 -20.12
N GLN A 23 -30.99 1.02 -20.94
CA GLN A 23 -30.02 2.04 -21.38
C GLN A 23 -29.98 3.26 -20.43
N GLY A 24 -29.69 3.07 -19.15
CA GLY A 24 -29.63 4.18 -18.19
C GLY A 24 -28.57 4.01 -17.09
N PRO A 25 -28.33 5.07 -16.30
CA PRO A 25 -27.49 4.99 -15.10
C PRO A 25 -27.99 3.89 -14.17
N ARG A 26 -27.06 3.10 -13.63
CA ARG A 26 -27.39 1.99 -12.73
C ARG A 26 -26.34 1.82 -11.65
N VAL A 27 -26.79 1.34 -10.49
CA VAL A 27 -25.91 0.95 -9.39
C VAL A 27 -25.82 -0.58 -9.37
N LEU A 28 -24.59 -1.09 -9.38
CA LEU A 28 -24.30 -2.51 -9.20
C LEU A 28 -23.71 -2.70 -7.80
N ALA A 29 -24.29 -3.60 -7.02
CA ALA A 29 -23.80 -3.94 -5.69
C ALA A 29 -23.42 -5.42 -5.66
N PHE A 30 -22.20 -5.69 -5.20
CA PHE A 30 -21.69 -7.04 -4.98
C PHE A 30 -21.52 -7.22 -3.48
N GLY A 31 -22.14 -8.26 -2.92
CA GLY A 31 -22.19 -8.47 -1.48
C GLY A 31 -22.30 -9.95 -1.13
N ALA A 32 -22.53 -10.19 0.15
CA ALA A 32 -22.73 -11.53 0.67
C ALA A 32 -23.94 -12.22 0.02
N ASN A 33 -23.82 -13.52 -0.23
CA ASN A 33 -24.96 -14.35 -0.62
C ASN A 33 -25.90 -14.61 0.58
N VAL A 34 -26.94 -15.42 0.38
CA VAL A 34 -27.92 -15.78 1.44
C VAL A 34 -27.29 -16.47 2.65
N ASN A 35 -26.10 -17.06 2.50
CA ASN A 35 -25.35 -17.72 3.57
C ASN A 35 -24.35 -16.77 4.26
N GLY A 36 -24.32 -15.49 3.88
CA GLY A 36 -23.35 -14.52 4.41
C GLY A 36 -21.97 -14.58 3.75
N GLU A 37 -21.80 -15.37 2.69
CA GLU A 37 -20.50 -15.55 2.05
C GLU A 37 -20.21 -14.44 1.04
N VAL A 38 -19.14 -13.69 1.27
CA VAL A 38 -18.63 -12.70 0.31
C VAL A 38 -17.76 -13.40 -0.74
N PRO A 39 -17.98 -13.15 -2.04
CA PRO A 39 -17.18 -13.74 -3.12
C PRO A 39 -15.74 -13.23 -3.10
N LEU A 40 -14.81 -14.08 -3.53
CA LEU A 40 -13.43 -13.64 -3.80
C LEU A 40 -13.40 -12.73 -5.04
N PRO A 41 -12.48 -11.74 -5.07
CA PRO A 41 -11.51 -11.35 -4.06
C PRO A 41 -12.04 -10.28 -3.07
N PHE A 42 -13.35 -10.01 -3.00
CA PHE A 42 -13.92 -8.99 -2.10
C PHE A 42 -13.96 -9.41 -0.63
N ARG A 43 -13.75 -10.70 -0.34
CA ARG A 43 -13.56 -11.17 1.02
C ARG A 43 -12.31 -10.52 1.62
N ALA A 44 -12.49 -9.84 2.75
CA ALA A 44 -11.37 -9.25 3.48
C ALA A 44 -10.38 -10.33 3.93
N ASP A 45 -9.09 -10.02 3.86
CA ASP A 45 -8.02 -10.87 4.33
C ASP A 45 -8.11 -11.02 5.86
N SER A 46 -8.19 -12.27 6.35
CA SER A 46 -8.35 -12.56 7.78
C SER A 46 -7.12 -12.16 8.59
N THR A 47 -5.95 -12.02 7.97
CA THR A 47 -4.73 -11.52 8.62
C THR A 47 -4.84 -10.04 9.01
N LEU A 48 -5.76 -9.29 8.38
CA LEU A 48 -6.01 -7.87 8.68
C LEU A 48 -7.07 -7.67 9.78
N ASN A 49 -7.55 -8.75 10.41
CA ASN A 49 -8.50 -8.66 11.51
C ASN A 49 -7.94 -7.80 12.65
N GLY A 50 -8.79 -6.92 13.18
CA GLY A 50 -8.37 -5.92 14.19
C GLY A 50 -7.76 -4.64 13.60
N GLY A 51 -7.59 -4.55 12.28
CA GLY A 51 -7.22 -3.33 11.59
C GLY A 51 -8.19 -2.18 11.90
N ARG A 52 -7.64 -0.99 12.15
CA ARG A 52 -8.42 0.22 12.48
C ARG A 52 -9.06 0.88 11.27
N LEU A 53 -8.50 0.64 10.08
CA LEU A 53 -9.00 1.19 8.83
C LEU A 53 -9.73 0.10 8.06
N ARG A 54 -10.97 0.39 7.68
CA ARG A 54 -11.77 -0.44 6.76
C ARG A 54 -12.03 0.35 5.51
N VAL A 55 -11.83 -0.29 4.35
CA VAL A 55 -12.04 0.34 3.04
C VAL A 55 -13.08 -0.46 2.29
N LEU A 56 -14.12 0.23 1.80
CA LEU A 56 -15.11 -0.33 0.90
C LEU A 56 -14.89 0.28 -0.49
N PRO A 57 -14.39 -0.48 -1.47
CA PRO A 57 -14.17 0.05 -2.82
C PRO A 57 -15.50 0.24 -3.53
N PHE A 58 -15.65 1.36 -4.24
CA PHE A 58 -16.71 1.56 -5.23
C PHE A 58 -16.09 2.21 -6.47
N LEU A 59 -16.69 1.93 -7.63
CA LEU A 59 -16.20 2.37 -8.93
C LEU A 59 -17.28 3.18 -9.62
N LEU A 60 -16.93 4.38 -10.08
CA LEU A 60 -17.72 5.17 -11.02
C LEU A 60 -17.19 4.92 -12.43
N SER A 61 -18.07 4.54 -13.34
CA SER A 61 -17.70 4.15 -14.70
C SER A 61 -18.68 4.71 -15.71
N GLY A 62 -18.17 5.03 -16.90
CA GLY A 62 -18.93 5.73 -17.93
C GLY A 62 -18.06 6.09 -19.12
N VAL A 63 -18.49 7.11 -19.86
CA VAL A 63 -17.71 7.70 -20.95
C VAL A 63 -16.44 8.33 -20.35
N PRO A 64 -15.22 8.04 -20.86
CA PRO A 64 -13.96 8.47 -20.26
C PRO A 64 -13.92 9.97 -19.93
N GLU A 65 -14.31 10.82 -20.88
CA GLU A 65 -14.27 12.28 -20.72
C GLU A 65 -15.21 12.76 -19.60
N GLN A 66 -16.32 12.06 -19.36
CA GLN A 66 -17.24 12.36 -18.26
C GLN A 66 -16.69 11.87 -16.92
N VAL A 67 -16.05 10.70 -16.91
CA VAL A 67 -15.43 10.13 -15.71
C VAL A 67 -14.28 11.02 -15.24
N ASP A 68 -13.44 11.50 -16.17
CA ASP A 68 -12.32 12.40 -15.85
C ASP A 68 -12.82 13.72 -15.25
N ALA A 69 -13.84 14.33 -15.86
CA ALA A 69 -14.46 15.55 -15.33
C ALA A 69 -15.07 15.34 -13.94
N VAL A 70 -15.72 14.19 -13.70
CA VAL A 70 -16.26 13.84 -12.39
C VAL A 70 -15.14 13.57 -11.38
N ALA A 71 -14.04 12.93 -11.80
CA ALA A 71 -12.91 12.64 -10.95
C ALA A 71 -12.24 13.91 -10.43
N GLU A 72 -12.03 14.91 -11.29
CA GLU A 72 -11.50 16.22 -10.89
C GLU A 72 -12.39 16.90 -9.85
N VAL A 73 -13.72 16.91 -10.08
CA VAL A 73 -14.68 17.48 -9.12
C VAL A 73 -14.69 16.71 -7.81
N LEU A 74 -14.63 15.37 -7.85
CA LEU A 74 -14.60 14.55 -6.63
C LEU A 74 -13.33 14.77 -5.82
N GLU A 75 -12.17 14.94 -6.46
CA GLU A 75 -10.92 15.26 -5.77
C GLU A 75 -11.04 16.57 -4.99
N GLU A 76 -11.63 17.61 -5.58
CA GLU A 76 -11.85 18.90 -4.89
C GLU A 76 -12.91 18.80 -3.78
N VAL A 77 -14.06 18.19 -4.09
CA VAL A 77 -15.23 18.18 -3.19
C VAL A 77 -15.01 17.22 -2.02
N LEU A 78 -14.46 16.03 -2.25
CA LEU A 78 -14.31 15.03 -1.20
C LEU A 78 -13.25 15.40 -0.17
N LEU A 79 -12.33 16.31 -0.46
CA LEU A 79 -11.39 16.88 0.51
C LEU A 79 -12.07 17.69 1.62
N THR A 80 -13.20 18.33 1.34
CA THR A 80 -13.93 19.14 2.33
C THR A 80 -15.24 18.49 2.77
N GLN A 81 -15.97 17.87 1.84
CA GLN A 81 -17.31 17.35 2.02
C GLN A 81 -17.39 15.82 1.97
N GLY A 82 -16.26 15.12 2.07
CA GLY A 82 -16.23 13.66 1.99
C GLY A 82 -16.88 12.92 3.16
N MET A 83 -17.32 13.60 4.23
CA MET A 83 -17.89 12.92 5.39
C MET A 83 -19.16 12.15 5.02
N VAL A 84 -19.20 10.87 5.41
CA VAL A 84 -20.37 10.03 5.20
C VAL A 84 -21.51 10.53 6.08
N GLN A 85 -22.69 10.60 5.49
CA GLN A 85 -23.91 11.02 6.18
C GLN A 85 -24.23 10.07 7.35
N ALA A 86 -24.79 10.61 8.43
CA ALA A 86 -25.07 9.85 9.66
C ALA A 86 -25.88 8.57 9.41
N ASN A 87 -26.91 8.62 8.55
CA ASN A 87 -27.74 7.46 8.23
C ASN A 87 -26.94 6.34 7.55
N THR A 88 -26.05 6.70 6.61
CA THR A 88 -25.18 5.73 5.93
C THR A 88 -24.14 5.16 6.89
N ALA A 89 -23.58 5.98 7.79
CA ALA A 89 -22.66 5.50 8.82
C ALA A 89 -23.35 4.52 9.79
N LEU A 90 -24.55 4.85 10.28
CA LEU A 90 -25.33 3.97 11.15
C LEU A 90 -25.69 2.64 10.47
N LEU A 91 -26.09 2.69 9.20
CA LEU A 91 -26.35 1.49 8.40
C LEU A 91 -25.08 0.65 8.25
N ALA A 92 -23.94 1.27 7.93
CA ALA A 92 -22.66 0.59 7.81
C ALA A 92 -22.23 -0.07 9.14
N GLN A 93 -22.44 0.60 10.28
CA GLN A 93 -22.15 0.02 11.60
C GLN A 93 -22.98 -1.24 11.85
N ALA A 94 -24.28 -1.18 11.56
CA ALA A 94 -25.19 -2.30 11.74
C ALA A 94 -24.83 -3.47 10.81
N VAL A 95 -24.63 -3.19 9.52
CA VAL A 95 -24.36 -4.21 8.50
C VAL A 95 -22.99 -4.85 8.68
N PHE A 96 -21.95 -4.07 8.96
CA PHE A 96 -20.59 -4.59 9.12
C PHE A 96 -20.27 -5.06 10.55
N SER A 97 -21.22 -4.91 11.49
CA SER A 97 -21.00 -5.19 12.91
C SER A 97 -19.72 -4.53 13.42
N ALA A 98 -19.53 -3.27 13.06
CA ALA A 98 -18.32 -2.50 13.34
C ALA A 98 -18.67 -1.19 14.04
N GLN A 99 -17.86 -0.79 15.02
CA GLN A 99 -17.91 0.56 15.58
C GLN A 99 -17.17 1.49 14.61
N ILE A 100 -17.86 2.52 14.11
CA ILE A 100 -17.32 3.47 13.14
C ILE A 100 -17.25 4.84 13.81
N GLU A 101 -16.04 5.26 14.18
CA GLU A 101 -15.81 6.61 14.72
C GLU A 101 -15.87 7.67 13.62
N HIS A 102 -15.28 7.35 12.45
CA HIS A 102 -15.20 8.23 11.30
C HIS A 102 -15.45 7.44 10.02
N ALA A 103 -16.32 7.95 9.15
CA ALA A 103 -16.57 7.41 7.82
C ALA A 103 -16.49 8.53 6.78
N ARG A 104 -15.73 8.27 5.71
CA ARG A 104 -15.45 9.24 4.65
C ARG A 104 -15.40 8.58 3.28
N TYR A 105 -15.92 9.27 2.27
CA TYR A 105 -15.61 9.03 0.88
C TYR A 105 -14.26 9.69 0.56
N MET A 106 -13.37 8.95 -0.10
CA MET A 106 -12.04 9.42 -0.48
C MET A 106 -11.77 9.00 -1.92
N THR A 107 -11.07 9.87 -2.65
CA THR A 107 -10.42 9.46 -3.89
C THR A 107 -9.26 8.51 -3.57
N VAL A 108 -8.72 7.86 -4.60
CA VAL A 108 -7.52 7.05 -4.44
C VAL A 108 -6.34 7.91 -3.99
N HIS A 109 -6.20 9.13 -4.51
CA HIS A 109 -5.13 10.05 -4.13
C HIS A 109 -5.23 10.46 -2.66
N ASP A 110 -6.43 10.82 -2.18
CA ASP A 110 -6.68 11.13 -0.78
C ASP A 110 -6.34 9.96 0.16
N LEU A 111 -6.74 8.74 -0.23
CA LEU A 111 -6.45 7.54 0.55
C LEU A 111 -4.95 7.26 0.61
N VAL A 112 -4.24 7.45 -0.51
CA VAL A 112 -2.78 7.33 -0.59
C VAL A 112 -2.11 8.40 0.28
N ALA A 113 -2.52 9.66 0.17
CA ALA A 113 -1.99 10.76 0.99
C ALA A 113 -2.23 10.54 2.50
N MET A 114 -3.42 10.09 2.89
CA MET A 114 -3.71 9.73 4.28
C MET A 114 -2.78 8.61 4.77
N MET A 115 -2.58 7.57 3.96
CA MET A 115 -1.69 6.46 4.33
C MET A 115 -0.23 6.90 4.46
N SER A 116 0.24 7.82 3.63
CA SER A 116 1.57 8.44 3.76
C SER A 116 1.79 9.03 5.16
N ILE A 117 0.84 9.85 5.63
CA ILE A 117 0.86 10.47 6.96
C ILE A 117 0.82 9.39 8.07
N GLN A 118 0.03 8.33 7.90
CA GLN A 118 -0.01 7.24 8.87
C GLN A 118 1.34 6.53 8.99
N TYR A 119 2.02 6.27 7.87
CA TYR A 119 3.36 5.67 7.90
C TYR A 119 4.39 6.61 8.52
N ASP A 120 4.32 7.91 8.24
CA ASP A 120 5.22 8.90 8.84
C ASP A 120 5.10 8.91 10.38
N ASN A 121 3.87 8.96 10.90
CA ASN A 121 3.58 8.89 12.33
C ASN A 121 4.06 7.60 13.01
N GLN A 122 4.30 6.53 12.25
CA GLN A 122 4.84 5.25 12.75
C GLN A 122 6.35 5.11 12.51
N GLY A 123 7.03 6.17 12.09
CA GLY A 123 8.47 6.15 11.76
C GLY A 123 8.79 5.29 10.53
N LEU A 124 7.83 5.10 9.64
CA LEU A 124 7.92 4.32 8.40
C LEU A 124 7.79 5.20 7.15
N GLY A 125 7.63 6.53 7.30
CA GLY A 125 7.50 7.47 6.19
C GLY A 125 8.64 7.38 5.17
N ILE A 126 9.85 7.01 5.61
CA ILE A 126 10.99 6.83 4.69
C ILE A 126 10.79 5.72 3.64
N LEU A 127 9.94 4.73 3.91
CA LEU A 127 9.59 3.67 2.95
C LEU A 127 8.54 4.13 1.93
N TRP A 128 7.82 5.21 2.23
CA TRP A 128 6.66 5.65 1.45
C TRP A 128 6.97 5.93 -0.02
N PRO A 129 8.07 6.60 -0.42
CA PRO A 129 8.35 6.86 -1.84
C PRO A 129 8.35 5.60 -2.70
N LEU A 130 8.86 4.48 -2.18
CA LEU A 130 8.88 3.19 -2.90
C LEU A 130 7.46 2.62 -3.05
N LEU A 131 6.64 2.73 -2.01
CA LEU A 131 5.24 2.29 -2.04
C LEU A 131 4.40 3.19 -2.95
N GLU A 132 4.61 4.49 -2.92
CA GLU A 132 3.93 5.48 -3.75
C GLU A 132 4.24 5.27 -5.22
N ALA A 133 5.52 5.09 -5.58
CA ALA A 133 5.92 4.70 -6.93
C ALA A 133 5.23 3.40 -7.35
N ALA A 134 5.20 2.38 -6.49
CA ALA A 134 4.49 1.14 -6.80
C ALA A 134 2.98 1.32 -7.02
N LEU A 135 2.34 2.25 -6.30
CA LEU A 135 0.89 2.48 -6.36
C LEU A 135 0.46 3.38 -7.52
N LEU A 136 1.21 4.46 -7.78
CA LEU A 136 0.79 5.53 -8.69
C LEU A 136 1.67 5.64 -9.94
N ALA A 137 2.95 5.30 -9.85
CA ALA A 137 3.91 5.48 -10.93
C ALA A 137 4.80 4.23 -11.13
N PRO A 138 4.24 3.04 -11.41
CA PRO A 138 4.97 1.77 -11.33
C PRO A 138 6.12 1.60 -12.34
N ARG A 139 6.30 2.58 -13.23
CA ARG A 139 7.39 2.66 -14.21
C ARG A 139 8.55 3.53 -13.74
N THR A 140 8.42 4.25 -12.63
CA THR A 140 9.51 5.03 -12.06
C THR A 140 10.46 4.13 -11.28
N GLU A 141 11.69 4.58 -11.17
CA GLU A 141 12.70 3.97 -10.30
C GLU A 141 12.82 4.83 -9.05
N GLU A 142 12.82 4.20 -7.88
CA GLU A 142 12.98 4.88 -6.60
C GLU A 142 14.03 4.21 -5.73
N TRP A 143 14.73 4.99 -4.91
CA TRP A 143 15.78 4.49 -4.01
C TRP A 143 15.49 4.88 -2.57
N LEU A 144 15.74 3.95 -1.66
CA LEU A 144 15.90 4.23 -0.24
C LEU A 144 17.37 4.00 0.09
N ASP A 145 18.15 5.09 0.06
CA ASP A 145 19.56 5.10 0.43
C ASP A 145 19.80 6.17 1.49
N ALA A 146 19.49 5.81 2.74
CA ALA A 146 19.54 6.72 3.87
C ALA A 146 20.07 5.98 5.11
N PRO A 147 21.37 6.10 5.44
CA PRO A 147 21.92 5.49 6.66
C PRO A 147 21.15 5.90 7.92
N PRO A 148 20.92 4.98 8.88
CA PRO A 148 21.30 3.56 8.91
C PRO A 148 20.21 2.62 8.37
N GLN A 149 19.27 3.10 7.55
CA GLN A 149 18.20 2.27 6.99
C GLN A 149 18.73 1.29 5.95
N PRO A 150 18.12 0.10 5.78
CA PRO A 150 18.50 -0.83 4.72
C PRO A 150 18.47 -0.17 3.35
N LEU A 151 19.41 -0.51 2.47
CA LEU A 151 19.43 -0.02 1.08
C LEU A 151 18.38 -0.77 0.25
N LEU A 152 17.44 -0.04 -0.34
CA LEU A 152 16.41 -0.57 -1.23
C LEU A 152 16.40 0.18 -2.56
N ARG A 153 16.01 -0.54 -3.61
CA ARG A 153 15.71 0.01 -4.94
C ARG A 153 14.39 -0.55 -5.44
N TYR A 154 13.44 0.32 -5.76
CA TYR A 154 12.24 -0.04 -6.48
C TYR A 154 12.44 0.12 -7.98
N ILE A 155 12.11 -0.92 -8.75
CA ILE A 155 12.09 -0.87 -10.21
C ILE A 155 11.06 -1.86 -10.76
N SER A 156 10.22 -1.40 -11.69
CA SER A 156 9.28 -2.25 -12.45
C SER A 156 8.40 -3.19 -11.62
N GLY A 157 7.90 -2.71 -10.47
CA GLY A 157 7.02 -3.50 -9.59
C GLY A 157 7.73 -4.37 -8.55
N GLU A 158 9.06 -4.33 -8.51
CA GLU A 158 9.89 -5.10 -7.58
C GLU A 158 10.74 -4.17 -6.71
N VAL A 159 10.94 -4.54 -5.44
CA VAL A 159 11.92 -3.92 -4.55
C VAL A 159 13.11 -4.86 -4.36
N ARG A 160 14.28 -4.42 -4.79
CA ARG A 160 15.55 -5.08 -4.51
C ARG A 160 16.14 -4.53 -3.22
N MET A 161 16.41 -5.41 -2.27
CA MET A 161 16.93 -5.06 -0.95
C MET A 161 18.32 -5.65 -0.76
N ALA A 162 19.28 -4.81 -0.34
CA ALA A 162 20.62 -5.25 -0.02
C ALA A 162 20.62 -6.11 1.26
N LEU A 163 21.22 -7.30 1.17
CA LEU A 163 21.55 -8.16 2.29
C LEU A 163 23.04 -8.07 2.57
N PHE A 164 23.37 -7.50 3.71
CA PHE A 164 24.73 -7.45 4.24
C PHE A 164 24.94 -8.54 5.29
N ASP A 165 26.13 -9.15 5.30
CA ASP A 165 26.64 -9.76 6.52
C ASP A 165 27.22 -8.67 7.44
N LEU A 166 27.63 -9.02 8.66
CA LEU A 166 28.13 -8.05 9.63
C LEU A 166 29.33 -7.27 9.09
N VAL A 167 30.28 -7.94 8.43
CA VAL A 167 31.50 -7.32 7.90
C VAL A 167 31.17 -6.31 6.79
N SER A 168 30.31 -6.71 5.84
CA SER A 168 29.88 -5.86 4.72
C SER A 168 29.01 -4.70 5.20
N TRP A 169 28.19 -4.92 6.23
CA TRP A 169 27.38 -3.87 6.86
C TRP A 169 28.25 -2.81 7.52
N CYS A 170 29.28 -3.21 8.27
CA CYS A 170 30.22 -2.27 8.90
C CYS A 170 30.98 -1.46 7.84
N ALA A 171 31.45 -2.13 6.78
CA ALA A 171 32.14 -1.48 5.68
C ALA A 171 31.25 -0.46 4.94
N TYR A 172 29.99 -0.81 4.66
CA TYR A 172 29.05 0.05 3.94
C TYR A 172 28.62 1.28 4.77
N TYR A 173 28.22 1.07 6.03
CA TYR A 173 27.76 2.16 6.91
C TYR A 173 28.87 2.80 7.75
N GLN A 174 30.14 2.50 7.45
CA GLN A 174 31.32 3.04 8.13
C GLN A 174 31.24 2.93 9.66
N GLN A 175 30.78 1.77 10.15
CA GLN A 175 30.65 1.50 11.59
C GLN A 175 32.00 1.12 12.17
N ASP A 176 32.31 1.63 13.37
CA ASP A 176 33.51 1.23 14.10
C ASP A 176 33.33 -0.18 14.68
N CYS A 177 34.24 -1.08 14.30
CA CYS A 177 34.25 -2.47 14.74
C CYS A 177 34.99 -2.67 16.09
N SER A 178 35.45 -1.60 16.74
CA SER A 178 36.24 -1.68 17.99
C SER A 178 35.42 -2.16 19.20
N GLU A 179 34.13 -1.80 19.30
CA GLU A 179 33.23 -2.14 20.41
C GLU A 179 32.27 -3.29 20.04
N CYS A 180 32.73 -4.54 20.18
CA CYS A 180 31.98 -5.74 19.77
C CYS A 180 30.55 -5.83 20.33
N GLU A 181 30.35 -5.52 21.61
CA GLU A 181 29.02 -5.63 22.26
C GLU A 181 28.01 -4.63 21.68
N ARG A 182 28.42 -3.36 21.54
CA ARG A 182 27.60 -2.30 20.95
C ARG A 182 27.29 -2.59 19.48
N LEU A 183 28.29 -3.05 18.73
CA LEU A 183 28.15 -3.38 17.32
C LEU A 183 27.10 -4.47 17.09
N SER A 184 27.11 -5.51 17.93
CA SER A 184 26.12 -6.59 17.88
C SER A 184 24.69 -6.06 18.04
N VAL A 185 24.47 -5.17 19.02
CA VAL A 185 23.14 -4.56 19.25
C VAL A 185 22.69 -3.73 18.06
N LEU A 186 23.55 -2.87 17.52
CA LEU A 186 23.21 -2.03 16.35
C LEU A 186 22.90 -2.88 15.11
N TYR A 187 23.66 -3.94 14.88
CA TYR A 187 23.40 -4.85 13.76
C TYR A 187 22.07 -5.59 13.94
N GLN A 188 21.71 -6.04 15.16
CA GLN A 188 20.41 -6.64 15.41
C GLN A 188 19.25 -5.66 15.18
N GLN A 189 19.41 -4.39 15.55
CA GLN A 189 18.43 -3.34 15.25
C GLN A 189 18.29 -3.14 13.73
N PHE A 190 19.39 -3.13 12.98
CA PHE A 190 19.37 -3.07 11.52
C PHE A 190 18.61 -4.26 10.91
N LEU A 191 18.88 -5.49 11.35
CA LEU A 191 18.17 -6.68 10.89
C LEU A 191 16.68 -6.65 11.24
N ALA A 192 16.33 -6.12 12.42
CA ALA A 192 14.93 -5.91 12.80
C ALA A 192 14.25 -4.90 11.88
N ARG A 193 14.93 -3.80 11.55
CA ARG A 193 14.44 -2.78 10.61
C ARG A 193 14.25 -3.35 9.19
N GLN A 194 15.17 -4.20 8.73
CA GLN A 194 15.05 -4.91 7.46
C GLN A 194 13.79 -5.79 7.42
N ARG A 195 13.55 -6.58 8.47
CA ARG A 195 12.33 -7.40 8.58
C ARG A 195 11.06 -6.55 8.61
N GLN A 196 11.10 -5.41 9.31
CA GLN A 196 9.97 -4.49 9.36
C GLN A 196 9.61 -3.95 7.96
N PHE A 197 10.60 -3.53 7.18
CA PHE A 197 10.37 -3.05 5.81
C PHE A 197 9.83 -4.16 4.89
N CYS A 198 10.40 -5.37 4.96
CA CYS A 198 9.89 -6.52 4.23
C CYS A 198 8.41 -6.78 4.54
N ALA A 199 8.03 -6.78 5.83
CA ALA A 199 6.65 -7.02 6.24
C ALA A 199 5.68 -5.95 5.70
N VAL A 200 6.09 -4.68 5.67
CA VAL A 200 5.27 -3.60 5.10
C VAL A 200 5.12 -3.75 3.59
N LEU A 201 6.21 -4.02 2.87
CA LEU A 201 6.18 -4.24 1.42
C LEU A 201 5.30 -5.44 1.04
N ASP A 202 5.43 -6.55 1.78
CA ASP A 202 4.63 -7.76 1.59
C ASP A 202 3.14 -7.52 1.86
N ALA A 203 2.80 -6.75 2.90
CA ALA A 203 1.41 -6.36 3.17
C ALA A 203 0.79 -5.55 2.01
N HIS A 204 1.60 -4.77 1.31
CA HIS A 204 1.22 -4.04 0.09
C HIS A 204 1.27 -4.92 -1.18
N GLY A 205 1.70 -6.17 -1.09
CA GLY A 205 1.86 -7.07 -2.22
C GLY A 205 2.99 -6.67 -3.17
N VAL A 206 4.00 -5.95 -2.67
CA VAL A 206 5.20 -5.58 -3.45
C VAL A 206 6.22 -6.69 -3.32
N ILE A 207 6.71 -7.20 -4.45
CA ILE A 207 7.69 -8.29 -4.48
C ILE A 207 9.03 -7.75 -3.95
N VAL A 208 9.65 -8.50 -3.03
CA VAL A 208 10.97 -8.17 -2.48
C VAL A 208 12.00 -9.22 -2.91
N SER A 209 13.02 -8.78 -3.63
CA SER A 209 14.18 -9.60 -3.98
C SER A 209 15.38 -9.24 -3.11
N TYR A 210 16.08 -10.26 -2.65
CA TYR A 210 17.21 -10.11 -1.76
C TYR A 210 18.54 -10.22 -2.52
N VAL A 211 19.33 -9.13 -2.51
CA VAL A 211 20.62 -9.08 -3.19
C VAL A 211 21.74 -9.14 -2.16
N ARG A 212 22.51 -10.24 -2.15
CA ARG A 212 23.68 -10.37 -1.28
C ARG A 212 24.77 -9.40 -1.74
N VAL A 213 25.21 -8.52 -0.83
CA VAL A 213 26.33 -7.61 -1.08
C VAL A 213 27.52 -8.09 -0.28
N GLY A 214 28.57 -8.50 -0.99
CA GLY A 214 29.81 -8.99 -0.38
C GLY A 214 30.75 -7.86 0.08
N PRO A 215 31.80 -8.18 0.85
CA PRO A 215 32.80 -7.20 1.27
C PRO A 215 33.47 -6.51 0.08
N GLY A 216 33.53 -5.18 0.08
CA GLY A 216 34.15 -4.39 -0.99
C GLY A 216 33.33 -4.26 -2.28
N GLN A 217 32.15 -4.88 -2.36
CA GLN A 217 31.21 -4.69 -3.47
C GLN A 217 30.43 -3.38 -3.28
N ASP A 218 30.25 -2.63 -4.36
CA ASP A 218 29.36 -1.48 -4.37
C ASP A 218 27.89 -1.96 -4.31
N ALA A 219 27.21 -1.66 -3.20
CA ALA A 219 25.85 -2.08 -2.96
C ALA A 219 24.86 -1.46 -3.95
N ARG A 220 25.07 -0.21 -4.39
CA ARG A 220 24.18 0.43 -5.36
C ARG A 220 24.33 -0.25 -6.73
N LEU A 221 25.55 -0.54 -7.15
CA LEU A 221 25.78 -1.30 -8.38
C LEU A 221 25.21 -2.72 -8.31
N ALA A 222 25.31 -3.38 -7.14
CA ALA A 222 24.73 -4.71 -6.93
C ALA A 222 23.21 -4.74 -7.12
N LEU A 223 22.50 -3.70 -6.69
CA LEU A 223 21.04 -3.58 -6.86
C LEU A 223 20.64 -3.21 -8.30
N VAL A 224 21.60 -2.72 -9.10
CA VAL A 224 21.39 -2.42 -10.53
C VAL A 224 21.49 -3.65 -11.42
N ALA A 225 22.42 -4.56 -11.12
CA ALA A 225 22.66 -5.81 -11.85
C ALA A 225 21.46 -6.77 -11.77
#